data_AF-A0AA37VGY1-F1
#
_entry.id   AF-A0AA37VGY1-F1
#
_cell.length_a   1.000
_cell.length_b   1.000
_cell.length_c   1.000
_cell.angle_alpha   90.00
_cell.angle_beta   90.00
_cell.angle_gamma   90.00
#
_symmetry.space_group_name_H-M   'P 1'
#
loop_
_entity.id
_entity.type
_entity.pdbx_description
1 polymer ?
#
loop_
_entity_poly.entity_id
_entity_poly.type
_entity_poly.pdbx_seq_one_letter_code
_entity_poly.pdbx_strand_id
1 'polypeptide(L)'
;MVKIDSMKEANSARWIKTRLVRDLTPCARRLVAAKARYQSIAKRTGVPWAIIAVIHERESSQSWSRSLAQGDPWDRVSIHVPAGRGPFDSWEDAAVDALVNCAPYAARWRDWSIGGALTLLEQYNGLGYARRGVPSPYVWAGTDQYRAGKYVRDGVYDPQAVDRQPGCAGLLKAMMEIDPTISFAVGLKEPKPPPLDGPPPPTQASIRHPAKGSIGALFAALLKRVLGDR
;
A
#
# COMPACT_ATOMS: atom_id res chain seq x y z
N MET A 1 19.40 7.14 3.24
CA MET A 1 18.02 7.70 3.20
C MET A 1 17.43 7.42 1.82
N VAL A 2 16.18 6.93 1.73
CA VAL A 2 15.52 6.73 0.43
C VAL A 2 15.11 8.10 -0.12
N LYS A 3 15.55 8.42 -1.34
CA LYS A 3 15.16 9.67 -2.01
C LYS A 3 13.83 9.44 -2.73
N ILE A 4 12.75 10.04 -2.22
CA ILE A 4 11.39 9.82 -2.72
C ILE A 4 11.27 10.19 -4.20
N ASP A 5 11.85 11.31 -4.64
CA ASP A 5 11.76 11.73 -6.05
C ASP A 5 12.48 10.76 -7.00
N SER A 6 13.66 10.27 -6.63
CA SER A 6 14.35 9.21 -7.39
C SER A 6 13.53 7.92 -7.45
N MET A 7 12.75 7.63 -6.41
CA MET A 7 11.87 6.46 -6.37
C MET A 7 10.68 6.63 -7.33
N LYS A 8 10.10 7.83 -7.42
CA LYS A 8 9.04 8.17 -8.38
C LYS A 8 9.53 8.01 -9.81
N GLU A 9 10.71 8.55 -10.14
CA GLU A 9 11.34 8.43 -11.45
C GLU A 9 11.58 6.96 -11.82
N ALA A 10 12.17 6.18 -10.91
CA ALA A 10 12.44 4.77 -11.13
C ALA A 10 11.14 3.97 -11.34
N ASN A 11 10.09 4.27 -10.58
CA ASN A 11 8.80 3.60 -10.71
C ASN A 11 8.09 3.97 -12.03
N SER A 12 8.15 5.23 -12.46
CA SER A 12 7.67 5.66 -13.79
C SER A 12 8.42 4.94 -14.91
N ALA A 13 9.75 4.86 -14.83
CA ALA A 13 10.57 4.20 -15.84
C ALA A 13 10.29 2.69 -15.93
N ARG A 14 10.09 2.02 -14.78
CA ARG A 14 9.68 0.60 -14.75
C ARG A 14 8.30 0.43 -15.38
N TRP A 15 7.32 1.26 -15.01
CA TRP A 15 5.94 1.17 -15.50
C TRP A 15 5.86 1.16 -17.03
N ILE A 16 6.61 2.04 -17.69
CA ILE A 16 6.65 2.16 -19.16
C ILE A 16 7.06 0.84 -19.82
N LYS A 17 8.00 0.12 -19.21
CA LYS A 17 8.56 -1.14 -19.74
C LYS A 17 7.83 -2.38 -19.26
N THR A 18 6.91 -2.22 -18.31
CA THR A 18 6.29 -3.33 -17.57
C THR A 18 5.34 -4.12 -18.44
N ARG A 19 5.51 -5.44 -18.43
CA ARG A 19 4.55 -6.40 -18.98
C ARG A 19 4.02 -7.33 -17.90
N LEU A 20 2.76 -7.73 -18.03
CA LEU A 20 2.19 -8.78 -17.19
C LEU A 20 2.80 -10.12 -17.60
N VAL A 21 3.17 -10.94 -16.61
CA VAL A 21 3.67 -12.32 -16.81
C VAL A 21 2.74 -13.38 -16.21
N ARG A 22 1.59 -12.94 -15.68
CA ARG A 22 0.50 -13.77 -15.17
C ARG A 22 -0.83 -13.14 -15.55
N ASP A 23 -1.86 -13.96 -15.72
CA ASP A 23 -3.22 -13.45 -15.85
C ASP A 23 -3.72 -12.94 -14.49
N LEU A 24 -3.91 -11.62 -14.39
CA LEU A 24 -4.43 -10.95 -13.21
C LEU A 24 -5.90 -10.52 -13.38
N THR A 25 -6.51 -10.84 -14.52
CA THR A 25 -7.86 -10.43 -14.90
C THR A 25 -8.91 -10.87 -13.88
N PRO A 26 -8.91 -12.12 -13.36
CA PRO A 26 -9.90 -12.52 -12.36
C PRO A 26 -9.86 -11.65 -11.10
N CYS A 27 -8.66 -11.33 -10.63
CA CYS A 27 -8.47 -10.44 -9.48
C CYS A 27 -8.95 -9.02 -9.81
N ALA A 28 -8.52 -8.47 -10.95
CA ALA A 28 -8.89 -7.13 -11.38
C ALA A 28 -10.40 -6.95 -11.54
N ARG A 29 -11.12 -7.96 -12.08
CA ARG A 29 -12.59 -7.94 -12.18
C ARG A 29 -13.27 -7.82 -10.81
N ARG A 30 -12.80 -8.55 -9.79
CA ARG A 30 -13.33 -8.42 -8.41
C ARG A 30 -13.12 -7.02 -7.84
N LEU A 31 -11.95 -6.42 -8.11
CA LEU A 31 -11.63 -5.08 -7.64
C LEU A 31 -12.49 -4.01 -8.33
N VAL A 32 -12.65 -4.09 -9.65
CA VAL A 32 -13.50 -3.17 -10.42
C VAL A 32 -14.98 -3.34 -10.06
N ALA A 33 -15.46 -4.57 -9.82
CA ALA A 33 -16.84 -4.82 -9.40
C ALA A 33 -17.20 -4.11 -8.08
N ALA A 34 -16.22 -3.86 -7.21
CA ALA A 34 -16.40 -3.12 -5.95
C ALA A 34 -16.13 -1.61 -6.06
N LYS A 35 -16.00 -1.06 -7.27
CA LYS A 35 -15.67 0.35 -7.53
C LYS A 35 -16.50 1.33 -6.72
N ALA A 36 -17.82 1.17 -6.67
CA ALA A 36 -18.71 2.09 -5.96
C ALA A 36 -18.35 2.20 -4.46
N ARG A 37 -17.98 1.08 -3.84
CA ARG A 37 -17.56 1.02 -2.44
C ARG A 37 -16.24 1.74 -2.23
N TYR A 38 -15.23 1.51 -3.09
CA TYR A 38 -13.97 2.25 -3.04
C TYR A 38 -14.14 3.75 -3.32
N GLN A 39 -15.06 4.13 -4.21
CA GLN A 39 -15.37 5.52 -4.50
C GLN A 39 -15.96 6.24 -3.28
N SER A 40 -16.71 5.55 -2.42
CA SER A 40 -17.20 6.14 -1.15
C SER A 40 -16.05 6.55 -0.24
N ILE A 41 -14.97 5.76 -0.19
CA ILE A 41 -13.75 6.06 0.58
C ILE A 41 -12.94 7.15 -0.09
N ALA A 42 -12.81 7.10 -1.42
CA ALA A 42 -12.13 8.14 -2.19
C ALA A 42 -12.76 9.53 -1.94
N LYS A 43 -14.09 9.61 -1.84
CA LYS A 43 -14.79 10.86 -1.49
C LYS A 43 -14.43 11.40 -0.11
N ARG A 44 -14.15 10.51 0.86
CA ARG A 44 -13.84 10.87 2.25
C ARG A 44 -12.35 11.18 2.47
N THR A 45 -11.47 10.63 1.63
CA THR A 45 -10.01 10.64 1.87
C THR A 45 -9.20 11.32 0.78
N GLY A 46 -9.78 11.51 -0.41
CA GLY A 46 -9.08 12.00 -1.60
C GLY A 46 -8.32 10.90 -2.33
N VAL A 47 -7.92 9.82 -1.67
CA VAL A 47 -7.14 8.72 -2.27
C VAL A 47 -7.90 8.10 -3.45
N PRO A 48 -7.29 7.87 -4.62
CA PRO A 48 -8.02 7.38 -5.77
C PRO A 48 -8.52 5.96 -5.52
N TRP A 49 -9.76 5.68 -5.94
CA TRP A 49 -10.41 4.40 -5.67
C TRP A 49 -9.60 3.19 -6.15
N ALA A 50 -8.89 3.32 -7.28
CA ALA A 50 -8.05 2.26 -7.82
C ALA A 50 -6.84 1.95 -6.92
N ILE A 51 -6.29 2.97 -6.24
CA ILE A 51 -5.21 2.80 -5.25
C ILE A 51 -5.74 2.08 -4.01
N ILE A 52 -6.92 2.49 -3.52
CA ILE A 52 -7.58 1.84 -2.38
C ILE A 52 -7.84 0.35 -2.69
N ALA A 53 -8.30 0.05 -3.90
CA ALA A 53 -8.59 -1.31 -4.32
C ALA A 53 -7.35 -2.22 -4.31
N VAL A 54 -6.21 -1.75 -4.85
CA VAL A 54 -4.99 -2.56 -4.87
C VAL A 54 -4.32 -2.65 -3.50
N ILE A 55 -4.47 -1.66 -2.62
CA ILE A 55 -4.08 -1.80 -1.21
C ILE A 55 -4.91 -2.89 -0.55
N HIS A 56 -6.24 -2.86 -0.71
CA HIS A 56 -7.12 -3.85 -0.11
C HIS A 56 -6.80 -5.29 -0.55
N GLU A 57 -6.46 -5.49 -1.83
CA GLU A 57 -6.01 -6.80 -2.31
C GLU A 57 -4.70 -7.24 -1.64
N ARG A 58 -3.74 -6.33 -1.49
CA ARG A 58 -2.44 -6.65 -0.91
C ARG A 58 -2.48 -6.91 0.59
N GLU A 59 -3.34 -6.21 1.31
CA GLU A 59 -3.41 -6.29 2.78
C GLU A 59 -4.30 -7.44 3.25
N SER A 60 -5.31 -7.83 2.45
CA SER A 60 -6.27 -8.84 2.90
C SER A 60 -6.94 -9.67 1.80
N SER A 61 -6.40 -9.68 0.58
CA SER A 61 -7.02 -10.37 -0.56
C SER A 61 -8.48 -9.94 -0.80
N GLN A 62 -8.75 -8.65 -0.62
CA GLN A 62 -10.08 -8.04 -0.71
C GLN A 62 -11.08 -8.52 0.35
N SER A 63 -10.61 -8.95 1.54
CA SER A 63 -11.51 -9.38 2.61
C SER A 63 -12.19 -8.20 3.30
N TRP A 64 -13.51 -8.07 3.10
CA TRP A 64 -14.35 -7.04 3.70
C TRP A 64 -14.49 -7.14 5.23
N SER A 65 -13.99 -8.20 5.85
CA SER A 65 -13.89 -8.34 7.31
C SER A 65 -12.56 -7.86 7.88
N ARG A 66 -11.60 -7.42 7.05
CA ARG A 66 -10.24 -7.06 7.46
C ARG A 66 -9.91 -5.60 7.18
N SER A 67 -9.12 -5.00 8.06
CA SER A 67 -8.65 -3.61 7.96
C SER A 67 -7.66 -3.42 6.82
N LEU A 68 -7.75 -2.28 6.15
CA LEU A 68 -6.81 -1.84 5.11
C LEU A 68 -5.39 -1.55 5.65
N ALA A 69 -5.21 -1.39 6.96
CA ALA A 69 -3.92 -0.97 7.52
C ALA A 69 -2.97 -2.12 7.84
N GLN A 70 -3.48 -3.30 8.22
CA GLN A 70 -2.65 -4.45 8.63
C GLN A 70 -3.31 -5.83 8.46
N GLY A 71 -4.56 -5.88 7.96
CA GLY A 71 -5.27 -7.15 7.77
C GLY A 71 -5.93 -7.76 9.02
N ASP A 72 -5.94 -7.09 10.18
CA ASP A 72 -6.73 -7.55 11.34
C ASP A 72 -8.23 -7.38 11.11
N PRO A 73 -9.09 -8.11 11.84
CA PRO A 73 -10.52 -7.83 11.86
C PRO A 73 -10.77 -6.36 12.24
N TRP A 74 -11.56 -5.63 11.45
CA TRP A 74 -11.82 -4.22 11.69
C TRP A 74 -12.80 -3.97 12.85
N ASP A 75 -13.59 -4.97 13.19
CA ASP A 75 -14.61 -4.96 14.25
C ASP A 75 -14.02 -5.22 15.65
N ARG A 76 -12.68 -5.16 15.76
CA ARG A 76 -11.91 -5.38 17.00
C ARG A 76 -10.74 -4.41 17.06
N VAL A 77 -10.18 -4.24 18.25
CA VAL A 77 -8.94 -3.49 18.43
C VAL A 77 -7.80 -4.23 17.72
N SER A 78 -7.09 -3.55 16.82
CA SER A 78 -5.97 -4.16 16.10
C SER A 78 -4.81 -4.49 17.04
N ILE A 79 -4.19 -5.65 16.80
CA ILE A 79 -3.00 -6.09 17.54
C ILE A 79 -1.74 -5.91 16.72
N HIS A 80 -1.85 -5.98 15.39
CA HIS A 80 -0.74 -5.78 14.48
C HIS A 80 -0.55 -4.30 14.17
N VAL A 81 0.69 -3.89 13.89
CA VAL A 81 1.04 -2.50 13.64
C VAL A 81 0.36 -2.01 12.35
N PRO A 82 -0.37 -0.87 12.38
CA PRO A 82 -0.62 0.01 13.53
C PRO A 82 -1.60 -0.61 14.55
N ALA A 83 -1.12 -0.81 15.78
CA ALA A 83 -1.89 -1.44 16.85
C ALA A 83 -2.81 -0.43 17.54
N GLY A 84 -3.89 -0.89 18.16
CA GLY A 84 -4.82 -0.03 18.90
C GLY A 84 -5.80 0.75 18.03
N ARG A 85 -5.99 0.38 16.76
CA ARG A 85 -7.03 0.95 15.88
C ARG A 85 -8.34 0.21 16.08
N GLY A 86 -9.47 0.89 15.92
CA GLY A 86 -10.80 0.31 16.05
C GLY A 86 -11.20 0.00 17.51
N PRO A 87 -12.28 -0.78 17.74
CA PRO A 87 -13.17 -1.33 16.72
C PRO A 87 -13.87 -0.23 15.92
N PHE A 88 -14.20 -0.52 14.66
CA PHE A 88 -14.97 0.37 13.79
C PHE A 88 -16.39 -0.14 13.60
N ASP A 89 -17.31 0.74 13.20
CA ASP A 89 -18.71 0.38 12.92
C ASP A 89 -18.88 -0.22 11.50
N SER A 90 -17.93 0.03 10.61
CA SER A 90 -17.93 -0.46 9.23
C SER A 90 -16.52 -0.65 8.69
N TRP A 91 -16.41 -1.46 7.62
CA TRP A 91 -15.18 -1.57 6.85
C TRP A 91 -14.77 -0.21 6.25
N GLU A 92 -15.76 0.61 5.87
CA GLU A 92 -15.54 1.93 5.30
C GLU A 92 -14.86 2.87 6.29
N ASP A 93 -15.29 2.86 7.55
CA ASP A 93 -14.66 3.66 8.61
C ASP A 93 -13.26 3.18 8.93
N ALA A 94 -13.05 1.85 8.95
CA ALA A 94 -11.71 1.27 9.09
C ALA A 94 -10.79 1.64 7.91
N ALA A 95 -11.31 1.69 6.68
CA ALA A 95 -10.55 2.08 5.50
C ALA A 95 -10.20 3.57 5.51
N VAL A 96 -11.12 4.45 5.91
CA VAL A 96 -10.82 5.87 6.10
C VAL A 96 -9.75 6.06 7.17
N ASP A 97 -9.88 5.34 8.29
CA ASP A 97 -8.91 5.38 9.37
C ASP A 97 -7.50 5.01 8.89
N ALA A 98 -7.39 3.88 8.18
CA ALA A 98 -6.14 3.39 7.62
C ALA A 98 -5.47 4.39 6.67
N LEU A 99 -6.25 5.13 5.87
CA LEU A 99 -5.72 6.07 4.88
C LEU A 99 -5.38 7.45 5.47
N VAL A 100 -6.09 7.87 6.52
CA VAL A 100 -5.93 9.21 7.13
C VAL A 100 -4.94 9.21 8.29
N ASN A 101 -5.02 8.20 9.16
CA ASN A 101 -4.38 8.21 10.48
C ASN A 101 -3.18 7.28 10.61
N CYS A 102 -2.99 6.37 9.66
CA CYS A 102 -1.87 5.42 9.67
C CYS A 102 -0.84 5.82 8.63
N ALA A 103 0.45 5.60 8.93
CA ALA A 103 1.52 5.80 7.96
C ALA A 103 1.25 4.95 6.69
N PRO A 104 1.51 5.47 5.48
CA PRO A 104 2.19 6.73 5.15
C PRO A 104 1.26 7.95 5.07
N TYR A 105 0.06 7.89 5.68
CA TYR A 105 -0.97 8.95 5.65
C TYR A 105 -1.40 9.25 4.22
N ALA A 106 -1.85 8.22 3.51
CA ALA A 106 -2.20 8.27 2.08
C ALA A 106 -3.15 9.43 1.73
N ALA A 107 -4.08 9.81 2.62
CA ALA A 107 -4.98 10.94 2.43
C ALA A 107 -4.26 12.31 2.36
N ARG A 108 -3.00 12.39 2.79
CA ARG A 108 -2.14 13.59 2.69
C ARG A 108 -1.24 13.57 1.46
N TRP A 109 -1.18 12.46 0.73
CA TRP A 109 -0.42 12.36 -0.52
C TRP A 109 -1.12 13.13 -1.65
N ARG A 110 -0.34 13.73 -2.56
CA ARG A 110 -0.85 14.60 -3.63
C ARG A 110 -0.36 14.24 -5.02
N ASP A 111 0.66 13.39 -5.11
CA ASP A 111 1.28 13.03 -6.39
C ASP A 111 0.71 11.71 -6.90
N TRP A 112 -0.40 11.81 -7.64
CA TRP A 112 -1.06 10.65 -8.24
C TRP A 112 -0.69 10.45 -9.71
N SER A 113 0.49 10.97 -10.10
CA SER A 113 1.20 10.44 -11.27
C SER A 113 1.51 8.95 -11.06
N ILE A 114 1.80 8.22 -12.12
CA ILE A 114 2.09 6.78 -11.98
C ILE A 114 3.29 6.52 -11.07
N GLY A 115 4.37 7.31 -11.19
CA GLY A 115 5.54 7.20 -10.31
C GLY A 115 5.21 7.54 -8.87
N GLY A 116 4.40 8.58 -8.65
CA GLY A 116 3.93 8.98 -7.32
C GLY A 116 3.04 7.93 -6.66
N ALA A 117 2.04 7.41 -7.37
CA ALA A 117 1.14 6.37 -6.89
C ALA A 117 1.87 5.07 -6.52
N LEU A 118 2.76 4.58 -7.40
CA LEU A 118 3.56 3.38 -7.12
C LEU A 118 4.55 3.58 -5.96
N THR A 119 5.06 4.81 -5.80
CA THR A 119 5.90 5.20 -4.66
C THR A 119 5.11 5.20 -3.35
N LEU A 120 3.89 5.72 -3.34
CA LEU A 120 3.00 5.62 -2.19
C LEU A 120 2.70 4.16 -1.84
N LEU A 121 2.39 3.33 -2.83
CA LEU A 121 2.08 1.92 -2.61
C LEU A 121 3.26 1.17 -1.99
N GLU A 122 4.49 1.46 -2.41
CA GLU A 122 5.67 0.91 -1.73
C GLU A 122 5.85 1.45 -0.31
N GLN A 123 5.55 2.73 -0.06
CA GLN A 123 5.53 3.29 1.30
C GLN A 123 4.47 2.63 2.19
N TYR A 124 3.31 2.29 1.62
CA TYR A 124 2.20 1.63 2.32
C TYR A 124 2.63 0.29 2.89
N ASN A 125 3.32 -0.52 2.09
CA ASN A 125 3.94 -1.76 2.53
C ASN A 125 5.16 -1.54 3.44
N GLY A 126 5.96 -0.51 3.14
CA GLY A 126 7.23 -0.21 3.77
C GLY A 126 8.42 -0.24 2.80
N LEU A 127 9.37 0.67 3.01
CA LEU A 127 10.50 0.97 2.11
C LEU A 127 11.69 -0.01 2.19
N GLY A 128 11.45 -1.23 2.66
CA GLY A 128 12.50 -2.25 2.83
C GLY A 128 13.16 -2.67 1.51
N TYR A 129 12.42 -2.63 0.40
CA TYR A 129 12.92 -3.02 -0.94
C TYR A 129 13.65 -1.86 -1.63
N ALA A 130 13.08 -0.64 -1.61
CA ALA A 130 13.75 0.57 -2.03
C ALA A 130 15.13 0.77 -1.37
N ARG A 131 15.24 0.52 -0.05
CA ARG A 131 16.54 0.58 0.67
C ARG A 131 17.57 -0.43 0.17
N ARG A 132 17.13 -1.54 -0.40
CA ARG A 132 17.99 -2.57 -1.00
C ARG A 132 18.24 -2.34 -2.49
N GLY A 133 17.64 -1.30 -3.09
CA GLY A 133 17.76 -1.02 -4.52
C GLY A 133 17.07 -2.06 -5.40
N VAL A 134 16.14 -2.85 -4.87
CA VAL A 134 15.43 -3.91 -5.61
C VAL A 134 13.94 -3.57 -5.80
N PRO A 135 13.29 -4.05 -6.87
CA PRO A 135 11.84 -3.89 -7.05
C PRO A 135 11.05 -4.55 -5.92
N SER A 136 10.12 -3.82 -5.33
CA SER A 136 9.22 -4.37 -4.31
C SER A 136 8.25 -5.40 -4.91
N PRO A 137 8.17 -6.65 -4.41
CA PRO A 137 7.12 -7.59 -4.81
C PRO A 137 5.71 -7.05 -4.54
N TYR A 138 5.52 -6.26 -3.48
CA TYR A 138 4.22 -5.64 -3.18
C TYR A 138 3.71 -4.80 -4.36
N VAL A 139 4.63 -4.14 -5.07
CA VAL A 139 4.31 -3.31 -6.24
C VAL A 139 4.38 -4.12 -7.54
N TRP A 140 5.42 -4.92 -7.74
CA TRP A 140 5.80 -5.46 -9.05
C TRP A 140 5.56 -6.96 -9.24
N ALA A 141 5.13 -7.71 -8.21
CA ALA A 141 4.89 -9.14 -8.37
C ALA A 141 3.84 -9.46 -9.45
N GLY A 142 4.10 -10.48 -10.27
CA GLY A 142 3.28 -10.82 -11.44
C GLY A 142 3.53 -9.96 -12.68
N THR A 143 4.56 -9.13 -12.65
CA THR A 143 5.11 -8.42 -13.81
C THR A 143 6.53 -8.88 -14.11
N ASP A 144 7.04 -8.54 -15.30
CA ASP A 144 8.44 -8.81 -15.66
C ASP A 144 9.46 -7.90 -14.95
N GLN A 145 9.00 -6.91 -14.19
CA GLN A 145 9.85 -6.04 -13.36
C GLN A 145 10.22 -6.67 -12.01
N TYR A 146 9.70 -7.86 -11.70
CA TYR A 146 10.02 -8.62 -10.50
C TYR A 146 10.22 -10.09 -10.84
N ARG A 147 11.33 -10.68 -10.36
CA ARG A 147 11.62 -12.12 -10.54
C ARG A 147 11.56 -12.89 -9.22
N ALA A 148 12.30 -12.42 -8.23
CA ALA A 148 12.39 -13.01 -6.89
C ALA A 148 12.91 -11.95 -5.91
N GLY A 149 12.90 -12.28 -4.62
CA GLY A 149 13.32 -11.41 -3.53
C GLY A 149 12.13 -10.98 -2.68
N LYS A 150 12.04 -11.46 -1.46
CA LYS A 150 10.91 -11.16 -0.56
C LYS A 150 11.36 -11.16 0.90
N TYR A 151 10.82 -10.24 1.70
CA TYR A 151 10.87 -10.40 3.15
C TYR A 151 9.90 -11.52 3.57
N VAL A 152 10.43 -12.66 3.99
CA VAL A 152 9.64 -13.84 4.38
C VAL A 152 9.16 -13.78 5.84
N ARG A 153 9.82 -12.95 6.63
CA ARG A 153 9.45 -12.51 7.98
C ARG A 153 10.16 -11.20 8.28
N ASP A 154 9.82 -10.58 9.41
CA ASP A 154 10.38 -9.30 9.81
C ASP A 154 11.91 -9.28 9.77
N GLY A 155 12.45 -8.33 9.00
CA GLY A 155 13.90 -8.16 8.82
C GLY A 155 14.60 -9.25 8.02
N VAL A 156 13.93 -10.34 7.63
CA VAL A 156 14.55 -11.46 6.92
C VAL A 156 14.16 -11.44 5.45
N TYR A 157 15.07 -10.88 4.65
CA TYR A 157 14.99 -10.87 3.20
C TYR A 157 15.59 -12.14 2.62
N ASP A 158 14.80 -12.87 1.84
CA ASP A 158 15.23 -14.00 1.04
C ASP A 158 15.29 -13.56 -0.44
N PRO A 159 16.48 -13.54 -1.08
CA PRO A 159 16.63 -13.14 -2.49
C PRO A 159 16.00 -14.12 -3.49
N GLN A 160 15.71 -15.36 -3.08
CA GLN A 160 15.15 -16.43 -3.91
C GLN A 160 13.64 -16.61 -3.72
N ALA A 161 13.09 -16.16 -2.59
CA ALA A 161 11.66 -16.23 -2.35
C ALA A 161 10.86 -15.41 -3.37
N VAL A 162 9.81 -16.02 -3.93
CA VAL A 162 8.92 -15.40 -4.93
C VAL A 162 7.58 -15.06 -4.28
N ASP A 163 7.13 -13.81 -4.42
CA ASP A 163 5.77 -13.45 -4.03
C ASP A 163 4.74 -14.01 -5.02
N ARG A 164 3.85 -14.87 -4.52
CA ARG A 164 2.77 -15.49 -5.30
C ARG A 164 1.53 -14.60 -5.37
N GLN A 165 1.40 -13.63 -4.48
CA GLN A 165 0.30 -12.68 -4.56
C GLN A 165 0.50 -11.70 -5.73
N PRO A 166 -0.57 -11.10 -6.27
CA PRO A 166 -0.45 -10.07 -7.30
C PRO A 166 0.13 -8.76 -6.70
N GLY A 167 1.00 -8.10 -7.46
CA GLY A 167 1.53 -6.77 -7.11
C GLY A 167 0.64 -5.65 -7.64
N CYS A 168 0.67 -4.49 -6.98
CA CYS A 168 -0.20 -3.36 -7.31
C CYS A 168 -0.08 -2.86 -8.75
N ALA A 169 1.13 -2.77 -9.31
CA ALA A 169 1.33 -2.28 -10.68
C ALA A 169 0.65 -3.19 -11.71
N GLY A 170 0.77 -4.51 -11.52
CA GLY A 170 0.10 -5.48 -12.38
C GLY A 170 -1.42 -5.40 -12.28
N LEU A 171 -1.94 -5.27 -11.06
CA LEU A 171 -3.38 -5.10 -10.82
C LEU A 171 -3.90 -3.81 -11.44
N LEU A 172 -3.20 -2.68 -11.28
CA LEU A 172 -3.59 -1.41 -11.89
C LEU A 172 -3.66 -1.52 -13.42
N LYS A 173 -2.67 -2.13 -14.09
CA LYS A 173 -2.74 -2.38 -15.53
C LYS A 173 -3.97 -3.20 -15.91
N ALA A 174 -4.20 -4.33 -15.24
CA ALA A 174 -5.34 -5.18 -15.54
C ALA A 174 -6.69 -4.49 -15.26
N MET A 175 -6.77 -3.64 -14.23
CA MET A 175 -7.97 -2.86 -13.94
C MET A 175 -8.22 -1.76 -15.00
N MET A 176 -7.16 -1.13 -15.53
CA MET A 176 -7.28 -0.11 -16.60
C MET A 176 -7.87 -0.68 -17.89
N GLU A 177 -7.56 -1.94 -18.22
CA GLU A 177 -8.15 -2.63 -19.37
C GLU A 177 -9.65 -2.90 -19.19
N ILE A 178 -10.11 -3.08 -17.95
CA ILE A 178 -11.52 -3.33 -17.62
C ILE A 178 -12.29 -2.02 -17.46
N ASP A 179 -11.66 -1.01 -16.87
CA ASP A 179 -12.26 0.29 -16.56
C ASP A 179 -11.34 1.43 -17.04
N PRO A 180 -11.56 1.95 -18.25
CA PRO A 180 -10.76 3.03 -18.84
C PRO A 180 -10.85 4.36 -18.08
N THR A 181 -11.76 4.50 -17.10
CA THR A 181 -11.79 5.69 -16.24
C THR A 181 -10.59 5.74 -15.27
N ILE A 182 -9.89 4.61 -15.09
CA ILE A 182 -8.59 4.57 -14.43
C ILE A 182 -7.54 5.01 -15.46
N SER A 183 -7.07 6.25 -15.35
CA SER A 183 -6.06 6.78 -16.28
C SER A 183 -4.99 7.58 -15.54
N PHE A 184 -3.74 7.28 -15.85
CA PHE A 184 -2.57 8.02 -15.36
C PHE A 184 -2.06 9.07 -16.35
N ALA A 185 -2.63 9.15 -17.56
CA ALA A 185 -2.20 10.10 -18.60
C ALA A 185 -2.40 11.57 -18.17
N VAL A 186 -3.42 11.82 -17.36
CA VAL A 186 -3.73 13.13 -16.78
C VAL A 186 -3.65 13.12 -15.25
N GLY A 187 -3.02 12.07 -14.68
CA GLY A 187 -3.11 11.73 -13.26
C GLY A 187 -4.48 11.10 -12.90
N LEU A 188 -4.52 10.29 -11.84
CA LEU A 188 -5.78 9.75 -11.36
C LEU A 188 -6.67 10.89 -10.86
N LYS A 189 -7.92 10.95 -11.35
CA LYS A 189 -8.91 11.94 -10.90
C LYS A 189 -9.36 11.62 -9.48
N GLU A 190 -9.39 12.65 -8.63
CA GLU A 190 -9.78 12.52 -7.23
C GLU A 190 -10.98 13.41 -6.91
N PRO A 191 -11.89 12.96 -6.02
CA PRO A 191 -12.72 13.88 -5.28
C PRO A 191 -11.82 14.77 -4.41
N LYS A 192 -12.06 16.08 -4.38
CA LYS A 192 -11.39 16.95 -3.39
C LYS A 192 -11.78 16.45 -1.99
N PRO A 193 -10.84 15.98 -1.16
CA PRO A 193 -11.17 15.53 0.18
C PRO A 193 -11.67 16.70 1.04
N PRO A 194 -12.50 16.44 2.06
CA PRO A 194 -12.69 17.41 3.13
C PRO A 194 -11.33 17.78 3.75
N PRO A 195 -11.18 19.01 4.30
CA PRO A 195 -9.99 19.36 5.07
C PRO A 195 -9.70 18.29 6.12
N LEU A 196 -8.46 17.80 6.16
CA LEU A 196 -8.03 16.91 7.23
C LEU A 196 -7.63 17.78 8.42
N ASP A 197 -8.30 17.60 9.56
CA ASP A 197 -7.99 18.37 10.77
C ASP A 197 -6.60 18.00 11.32
N GLY A 198 -5.81 19.02 11.67
CA GLY A 198 -4.58 18.90 12.43
C GLY A 198 -3.35 18.31 11.70
N PRO A 199 -2.15 18.48 12.30
CA PRO A 199 -0.94 17.78 11.86
C PRO A 199 -1.10 16.25 12.04
N PRO A 200 -0.39 15.41 11.25
CA PRO A 200 -0.47 13.97 11.39
C PRO A 200 -0.14 13.54 12.83
N PRO A 201 -0.85 12.56 13.41
CA PRO A 201 -0.50 12.06 14.73
C PRO A 201 0.94 11.54 14.71
N PRO A 202 1.74 11.81 15.76
CA PRO A 202 3.11 11.33 15.83
C PRO A 202 3.13 9.81 15.64
N THR A 203 4.07 9.32 14.85
CA THR A 203 4.23 7.90 14.54
C THR A 203 4.52 7.14 15.84
N GLN A 204 3.50 6.62 16.52
CA GLN A 204 3.71 5.79 17.70
C GLN A 204 4.18 4.41 17.24
N ALA A 205 5.49 4.19 17.34
CA ALA A 205 6.06 2.86 17.33
C ALA A 205 5.59 2.09 18.59
N SER A 206 4.47 1.37 18.49
CA SER A 206 4.04 0.49 19.57
C SER A 206 4.85 -0.82 19.53
N ILE A 207 5.70 -0.98 20.55
CA ILE A 207 6.45 -2.20 20.82
C ILE A 207 5.48 -3.17 21.52
N ARG A 208 4.76 -4.00 20.76
CA ARG A 208 4.20 -5.29 21.22
C ARG A 208 3.54 -6.03 20.05
N HIS A 209 4.13 -7.19 19.71
CA HIS A 209 3.62 -8.29 18.86
C HIS A 209 3.46 -8.02 17.35
N PRO A 210 4.43 -8.42 16.50
CA PRO A 210 4.28 -8.34 15.05
C PRO A 210 3.41 -9.47 14.46
N ALA A 211 2.65 -9.13 13.42
CA ALA A 211 1.92 -10.07 12.58
C ALA A 211 2.87 -10.86 11.68
N LYS A 212 2.43 -12.05 11.28
CA LYS A 212 3.00 -12.71 10.11
C LYS A 212 2.68 -11.89 8.85
N GLY A 213 3.67 -11.13 8.36
CA GLY A 213 3.72 -10.71 6.95
C GLY A 213 3.60 -9.22 6.63
N SER A 214 3.49 -8.32 7.62
CA SER A 214 3.54 -6.87 7.36
C SER A 214 4.94 -6.32 7.65
N ILE A 215 5.57 -5.72 6.62
CA ILE A 215 6.90 -5.10 6.69
C ILE A 215 6.88 -3.80 7.55
N GLY A 216 5.71 -3.39 8.07
CA GLY A 216 5.51 -2.20 8.89
C GLY A 216 6.27 -2.15 10.22
N ALA A 217 6.80 -3.28 10.71
CA ALA A 217 7.49 -3.33 12.01
C ALA A 217 8.92 -2.71 12.04
N LEU A 218 9.53 -2.40 10.89
CA LEU A 218 10.95 -1.95 10.82
C LEU A 218 11.18 -0.43 10.87
N PHE A 219 10.20 0.38 11.27
CA PHE A 219 10.47 1.81 11.54
C PHE A 219 10.71 2.14 13.03
N ALA A 220 10.44 1.20 13.94
CA ALA A 220 10.72 1.37 15.36
C ALA A 220 12.16 0.99 15.78
N ALA A 221 12.77 -0.01 15.11
CA ALA A 221 13.99 -0.63 15.62
C ALA A 221 15.30 0.00 15.12
N LEU A 222 15.29 0.85 14.08
CA LEU A 222 16.53 1.42 13.52
C LEU A 222 17.01 2.69 14.26
N LEU A 223 16.14 3.36 15.03
CA LEU A 223 16.53 4.56 15.79
C LEU A 223 17.29 4.24 17.09
N LYS A 224 17.13 3.02 17.64
CA LYS A 224 17.75 2.63 18.92
C LYS A 224 19.21 2.17 18.82
N ARG A 225 19.77 2.04 17.61
CA ARG A 225 21.15 1.52 17.42
C ARG A 225 22.15 2.59 16.95
N VAL A 226 21.73 3.83 16.79
CA VAL A 226 22.58 4.96 16.34
C VAL A 226 22.84 5.99 17.46
N LEU A 227 22.06 5.97 18.54
CA LEU A 227 22.34 6.72 19.76
C LEU A 227 22.68 5.70 20.85
N GLY A 228 23.99 5.49 21.03
CA GLY A 228 24.55 4.44 21.86
C GLY A 228 24.31 4.62 23.35
N ASP A 229 24.63 3.54 24.07
CA ASP A 229 24.84 3.50 25.51
C ASP A 229 25.68 4.69 25.97
N ARG A 230 25.03 5.58 26.74
CA ARG A 230 25.58 6.20 27.94
C ARG A 230 24.47 6.35 28.96
#